data_AF-A0A0P0M346-F1
#
_entry.id   AF-A0A0P0M346-F1
#
_cell.length_a   1.000
_cell.length_b   1.000
_cell.length_c   1.000
_cell.angle_alpha   90.00
_cell.angle_beta   90.00
_cell.angle_gamma   90.00
#
_symmetry.space_group_name_H-M   'P 1'
#
loop_
_entity.id
_entity.type
_entity.pdbx_description
1 polymer ?
#
loop_
_entity_poly.entity_id
_entity_poly.type
_entity_poly.pdbx_seq_one_letter_code
_entity_poly.pdbx_strand_id
1 'polypeptide(L)'
;MVPLTEDNLTIDYVQESGYPLVFVTSGRLGSINHTLLSFEAIERRGIKLHTVMYNLFPEGEDKIIQADTETYICRYIEKHFPDTAFVKVPCL
;
A
#
# COMPACT_ATOMS: atom_id res chain seq x y z
N MET A 1 -6.63 1.45 -8.77
CA MET A 1 -7.05 0.41 -9.73
C MET A 1 -6.49 0.79 -11.09
N VAL A 2 -5.73 -0.09 -11.74
CA VAL A 2 -5.03 0.18 -13.01
C VAL A 2 -5.35 -0.95 -14.00
N PRO A 3 -5.84 -0.64 -15.21
CA PRO A 3 -6.09 -1.64 -16.24
C PRO A 3 -4.82 -2.36 -16.67
N LEU A 4 -4.90 -3.69 -16.79
CA LEU A 4 -3.88 -4.54 -17.43
C LEU A 4 -4.28 -4.86 -18.88
N THR A 5 -5.58 -5.11 -19.09
CA THR A 5 -6.24 -5.20 -20.40
C THR A 5 -7.54 -4.40 -20.36
N GLU A 6 -8.32 -4.39 -21.45
CA GLU A 6 -9.64 -3.73 -21.48
C GLU A 6 -10.62 -4.33 -20.46
N ASP A 7 -10.51 -5.63 -20.21
CA ASP A 7 -11.44 -6.39 -19.36
C ASP A 7 -10.83 -6.79 -17.99
N ASN A 8 -9.56 -6.50 -17.73
CA ASN A 8 -8.85 -6.98 -16.55
C ASN A 8 -7.99 -5.90 -15.88
N LEU A 9 -8.03 -5.80 -14.54
CA LEU A 9 -7.15 -4.91 -13.79
C LEU A 9 -5.89 -5.64 -13.33
N THR A 10 -4.82 -4.89 -13.08
CA THR A 10 -3.56 -5.46 -12.55
C THR A 10 -3.78 -6.22 -11.24
N ILE A 11 -4.67 -5.73 -10.37
CA ILE A 11 -4.98 -6.37 -9.08
C ILE A 11 -5.76 -7.69 -9.25
N ASP A 12 -6.58 -7.79 -10.29
CA ASP A 12 -7.37 -8.98 -10.57
C ASP A 12 -6.44 -10.10 -11.09
N TYR A 13 -5.46 -9.78 -11.94
CA TYR A 13 -4.39 -10.72 -12.32
C TYR A 13 -3.61 -11.26 -11.11
N VAL A 14 -3.26 -10.40 -10.14
CA VAL A 14 -2.59 -10.82 -8.89
C VAL A 14 -3.46 -11.79 -8.10
N GLN A 15 -4.76 -11.51 -8.00
CA GLN A 15 -5.73 -12.38 -7.34
C GLN A 15 -5.84 -13.74 -8.04
N GLU A 16 -6.06 -13.75 -9.35
CA GLU A 16 -6.20 -14.96 -10.17
C GLU A 16 -4.96 -15.86 -10.09
N SER A 17 -3.77 -15.25 -10.02
CA SER A 17 -2.49 -15.95 -9.91
C SER A 17 -2.21 -16.46 -8.50
N GLY A 18 -2.97 -16.04 -7.48
CA GLY A 18 -2.76 -16.41 -6.08
C GLY A 18 -1.45 -15.88 -5.49
N TYR A 19 -0.90 -14.79 -6.04
CA TYR A 19 0.37 -14.25 -5.57
C TYR A 19 0.19 -13.42 -4.29
N PRO A 20 1.14 -13.49 -3.33
CA PRO A 20 1.22 -12.51 -2.27
C PRO A 20 1.60 -11.14 -2.85
N LEU A 21 1.08 -10.07 -2.25
CA LEU A 21 1.28 -8.70 -2.71
C LEU A 21 2.27 -7.94 -1.82
N VAL A 22 3.21 -7.26 -2.45
CA VAL A 22 3.97 -6.17 -1.82
C VAL A 22 3.39 -4.84 -2.30
N PHE A 23 2.91 -4.02 -1.37
CA PHE A 23 2.28 -2.74 -1.66
C PHE A 23 3.21 -1.58 -1.33
N VAL A 24 3.49 -0.71 -2.30
CA VAL A 24 4.38 0.44 -2.12
C VAL A 24 3.54 1.71 -2.00
N THR A 25 3.80 2.51 -0.97
CA THR A 25 3.15 3.82 -0.77
C THR A 25 4.13 4.84 -0.21
N SER A 26 3.73 6.11 -0.14
CA SER A 26 4.56 7.22 0.36
C SER A 26 3.69 8.24 1.08
N GLY A 27 4.28 9.03 1.97
CA GLY A 27 3.58 10.01 2.81
C GLY A 27 3.26 11.35 2.17
N ARG A 28 2.94 11.40 0.88
CA ARG A 28 2.65 12.67 0.20
C ARG A 28 1.26 13.16 0.56
N LEU A 29 1.05 14.47 0.57
CA LEU A 29 -0.30 15.02 0.79
C LEU A 29 -1.29 14.43 -0.22
N GLY A 30 -2.43 13.94 0.26
CA GLY A 30 -3.47 13.30 -0.55
C GLY A 30 -3.27 11.81 -0.86
N SER A 31 -2.11 11.23 -0.55
CA SER A 31 -1.80 9.81 -0.83
C SER A 31 -2.54 8.81 0.09
N ILE A 32 -2.92 9.25 1.29
CA ILE A 32 -3.48 8.36 2.32
C ILE A 32 -4.80 7.74 1.86
N ASN A 33 -5.69 8.50 1.23
CA ASN A 33 -6.97 7.98 0.77
C ASN A 33 -6.77 6.90 -0.32
N HIS A 34 -5.85 7.14 -1.26
CA HIS A 34 -5.51 6.14 -2.28
C HIS A 34 -4.92 4.86 -1.68
N THR A 35 -4.13 4.99 -0.62
CA THR A 35 -3.58 3.84 0.12
C THR A 35 -4.70 3.02 0.76
N LEU A 36 -5.64 3.66 1.46
CA LEU A 36 -6.74 2.97 2.14
C LEU A 36 -7.72 2.32 1.15
N LEU A 37 -8.08 3.02 0.06
CA LEU A 37 -8.90 2.44 -0.99
C LEU A 37 -8.24 1.23 -1.66
N SER A 38 -6.90 1.25 -1.77
CA SER A 38 -6.16 0.11 -2.28
C SER A 38 -6.15 -1.06 -1.29
N PHE A 39 -5.99 -0.79 0.01
CA PHE A 39 -6.10 -1.80 1.06
C PHE A 39 -7.48 -2.46 1.08
N GLU A 40 -8.57 -1.69 0.99
CA GLU A 40 -9.92 -2.27 0.90
C GLU A 40 -10.08 -3.16 -0.34
N ALA A 41 -9.51 -2.75 -1.48
CA ALA A 41 -9.56 -3.55 -2.71
C ALA A 41 -8.78 -4.86 -2.59
N ILE A 42 -7.65 -4.86 -1.86
CA ILE A 42 -6.83 -6.03 -1.55
C ILE A 42 -7.59 -6.98 -0.62
N GLU A 43 -8.15 -6.45 0.48
CA GLU A 43 -8.92 -7.22 1.47
C GLU A 43 -10.15 -7.88 0.84
N ARG A 44 -10.95 -7.11 0.08
CA ARG A 44 -12.16 -7.62 -0.59
C ARG A 44 -11.89 -8.74 -1.58
N ARG A 45 -10.68 -8.80 -2.14
CA ARG A 45 -10.24 -9.84 -3.07
C ARG A 45 -9.57 -11.04 -2.39
N GLY A 46 -9.39 -10.99 -1.07
CA GLY A 46 -8.69 -12.04 -0.33
C GLY A 46 -7.21 -12.16 -0.72
N ILE A 47 -6.60 -11.10 -1.23
CA ILE A 47 -5.18 -11.11 -1.61
C ILE A 47 -4.34 -11.04 -0.33
N LYS A 48 -3.39 -11.96 -0.18
CA LYS A 48 -2.42 -11.90 0.93
C LYS A 48 -1.51 -10.68 0.76
N LEU A 49 -1.76 -9.64 1.53
CA LEU A 49 -0.80 -8.54 1.69
C LEU A 49 0.40 -9.06 2.49
N HIS A 50 1.55 -9.19 1.85
CA HIS A 50 2.77 -9.70 2.48
C HIS A 50 3.57 -8.56 3.11
N THR A 51 3.70 -7.43 2.42
CA THR A 51 4.49 -6.30 2.90
C THR A 51 3.93 -4.99 2.42
N VAL A 52 3.91 -3.99 3.30
CA VAL A 52 3.79 -2.58 2.93
C VAL A 52 5.18 -1.94 2.97
N MET A 53 5.60 -1.40 1.83
CA MET A 53 6.83 -0.64 1.69
C MET A 53 6.50 0.85 1.68
N TYR A 54 6.96 1.55 2.71
CA TYR A 54 6.79 2.99 2.85
C TYR A 54 8.00 3.73 2.28
N ASN A 55 7.82 4.27 1.08
CA ASN A 55 8.85 4.96 0.34
C ASN A 55 9.05 6.39 0.85
N LEU A 56 10.28 6.69 1.27
CA LEU A 56 10.65 8.02 1.77
C LEU A 56 10.95 9.02 0.65
N PHE A 57 10.93 8.60 -0.63
CA PHE A 57 11.21 9.47 -1.78
C PHE A 57 9.98 10.23 -2.34
N PRO A 58 10.13 11.51 -2.74
CA PRO A 58 11.33 12.34 -2.62
C PRO A 58 11.47 12.95 -1.24
N GLU A 59 12.70 13.35 -0.89
CA GLU A 59 13.02 13.98 0.41
C GLU A 59 12.36 15.35 0.62
N GLY A 60 11.84 15.97 -0.44
CA GLY A 60 11.20 17.30 -0.41
C GLY A 60 9.77 17.31 0.14
N GLU A 61 9.24 16.17 0.57
CA GLU A 61 7.90 16.07 1.15
C GLU A 61 7.84 16.59 2.59
N ASP A 62 6.66 17.02 3.01
CA ASP A 62 6.43 17.50 4.37
C ASP A 62 6.62 16.35 5.38
N LYS A 63 7.60 16.51 6.26
CA LYS A 63 7.99 15.50 7.27
C LYS A 63 6.88 15.19 8.27
N ILE A 64 6.01 16.15 8.59
CA ILE A 64 4.88 15.95 9.51
C ILE A 64 3.84 15.07 8.83
N ILE A 65 3.45 15.42 7.60
CA ILE A 65 2.49 14.63 6.80
C ILE A 65 3.02 13.21 6.60
N GLN A 66 4.31 13.07 6.33
CA GLN A 66 4.95 11.77 6.17
C GLN A 66 4.91 10.95 7.47
N ALA A 67 5.22 11.54 8.63
CA ALA A 67 5.19 10.81 9.90
C ALA A 67 3.76 10.41 10.32
N ASP A 68 2.79 11.30 10.13
CA ASP A 68 1.37 11.05 10.48
C ASP A 68 0.76 9.97 9.58
N THR A 69 1.04 10.03 8.27
CA THR A 69 0.58 9.03 7.30
C THR A 69 1.18 7.66 7.61
N GLU A 70 2.48 7.61 7.91
CA GLU A 70 3.16 6.38 8.32
C GLU A 70 2.50 5.77 9.57
N THR A 71 2.32 6.58 10.61
CA THR A 71 1.71 6.15 11.88
C THR A 71 0.31 5.60 11.66
N TYR A 72 -0.49 6.25 10.80
CA TYR A 72 -1.82 5.78 10.47
C TYR A 72 -1.78 4.43 9.74
N ILE A 73 -0.92 4.30 8.72
CA ILE A 73 -0.77 3.06 7.95
C ILE A 73 -0.37 1.90 8.85
N CYS A 74 0.62 2.09 9.74
CA CYS A 74 1.05 1.06 10.69
C CYS A 74 -0.11 0.56 11.56
N ARG A 75 -0.89 1.47 12.16
CA ARG A 75 -2.07 1.10 12.97
C ARG A 75 -3.15 0.38 12.15
N TYR A 76 -3.34 0.80 10.90
CA TYR A 76 -4.33 0.19 10.01
C TYR A 76 -3.95 -1.25 9.68
N ILE A 77 -2.69 -1.50 9.29
CA ILE A 77 -2.24 -2.86 8.95
C ILE A 77 -2.21 -3.77 10.18
N GLU A 78 -1.85 -3.28 11.37
CA GLU A 78 -1.90 -4.07 12.61
C GLU A 78 -3.31 -4.62 12.88
N LYS A 79 -4.34 -3.82 12.54
CA LYS A 79 -5.74 -4.19 12.76
C LYS A 79 -6.33 -5.06 11.65
N HIS A 80 -6.01 -4.76 10.39
CA HIS A 80 -6.68 -5.35 9.22
C HIS A 80 -5.85 -6.43 8.52
N PHE A 81 -4.53 -6.39 8.65
CA PHE A 81 -3.59 -7.33 8.03
C PHE A 81 -2.47 -7.74 9.01
N PRO A 82 -2.78 -8.45 10.10
CA PRO A 82 -1.85 -8.69 11.20
C PRO A 82 -0.56 -9.44 10.80
N ASP A 83 -0.58 -10.18 9.69
CA ASP A 83 0.59 -10.91 9.16
C ASP A 83 1.43 -10.08 8.15
N THR A 84 1.05 -8.83 7.88
CA THR A 84 1.76 -7.95 6.94
C THR A 84 2.99 -7.32 7.57
N ALA A 85 4.15 -7.46 6.92
CA ALA A 85 5.35 -6.73 7.31
C ALA A 85 5.28 -5.25 6.89
N PHE A 86 5.90 -4.37 7.67
CA PHE A 86 6.08 -2.96 7.31
C PHE A 86 7.57 -2.63 7.16
N VAL A 87 7.95 -2.03 6.04
CA VAL A 87 9.35 -1.68 5.74
C VAL A 87 9.42 -0.25 5.25
N LYS A 88 10.34 0.56 5.81
CA LYS A 88 10.69 1.86 5.23
C LYS A 88 11.75 1.68 4.16
N VAL A 89 11.55 2.34 3.01
CA VAL A 89 12.53 2.38 1.93
C VAL A 89 13.25 3.72 1.99
N PRO A 90 14.56 3.75 2.28
CA PRO A 90 15.32 4.99 2.40
C PRO A 90 15.57 5.66 1.05
N CYS A 91 15.83 6.97 1.07
CA CYS A 91 16.45 7.67 -0.05
C CYS A 91 17.96 7.36 -0.07
N LEU A 92 18.53 7.21 -1.28
CA LEU A 92 19.96 6.96 -1.52
C LEU A 92 20.68 8.24 -1.94
#